data_AF-A0A1A3NJH2-F1
#
_entry.id   AF-A0A1A3NJH2-F1
#
_cell.length_a   1.000
_cell.length_b   1.000
_cell.length_c   1.000
_cell.angle_alpha   90.00
_cell.angle_beta   90.00
_cell.angle_gamma   90.00
#
_symmetry.space_group_name_H-M   'P 1'
#
loop_
_entity.id
_entity.type
_entity.pdbx_description
1 polymer ?
#
loop_
_entity_poly.entity_id
_entity_poly.type
_entity_poly.pdbx_seq_one_letter_code
_entity_poly.pdbx_strand_id
1 'polypeptide(L)'
;MSYLIAAPEYLVSVAAELLGIGSSLDVANLAAALPISEVMAAGADEVSTAVAALFAGQAQQYRAVTLQAEAFHQQFVRSLTAGADSYAAAEALNVGPLQPVLDLINAPTQTLLGRPLVGNGADATTPGGPGGPGGLLYGSGGKGAPGGTLQADRQRRQRRGRWVRQRESREGWSRRCRRLALRRAGRCRLATP
;
A
#
# COMPACT_ATOMS: atom_id res chain seq x y z
N MET A 1 -17.81 -7.28 -18.09
CA MET A 1 -18.15 -6.94 -16.69
C MET A 1 -17.03 -6.07 -16.15
N SER A 2 -17.34 -4.91 -15.58
CA SER A 2 -16.35 -4.06 -14.90
C SER A 2 -16.07 -4.64 -13.52
N TYR A 3 -14.80 -4.95 -13.24
CA TYR A 3 -14.36 -5.30 -11.89
C TYR A 3 -14.08 -4.02 -11.12
N LEU A 4 -14.61 -3.92 -9.91
CA LEU A 4 -14.33 -2.84 -8.97
C LEU A 4 -13.27 -3.37 -8.00
N ILE A 5 -12.10 -2.77 -8.00
CA ILE A 5 -11.01 -3.08 -7.07
C ILE A 5 -10.92 -1.89 -6.11
N ALA A 6 -11.28 -2.12 -4.85
CA ALA A 6 -11.00 -1.19 -3.76
C ALA A 6 -9.72 -1.63 -3.06
N ALA A 7 -8.92 -0.68 -2.56
CA ALA A 7 -7.73 -0.96 -1.77
C ALA A 7 -7.82 -0.17 -0.45
N PRO A 8 -8.59 -0.68 0.53
CA PRO A 8 -8.92 0.02 1.77
C PRO A 8 -7.69 0.51 2.55
N GLU A 9 -6.61 -0.25 2.53
CA GLU A 9 -5.34 0.04 3.18
C GLU A 9 -4.70 1.37 2.72
N TYR A 10 -4.85 1.72 1.44
CA TYR A 10 -4.38 3.01 0.91
C TYR A 10 -5.31 4.17 1.30
N LEU A 11 -6.61 3.91 1.44
CA LEU A 11 -7.55 4.94 1.87
C LEU A 11 -7.33 5.32 3.34
N VAL A 12 -7.00 4.34 4.19
CA VAL A 12 -6.64 4.58 5.59
C VAL A 12 -5.34 5.37 5.71
N SER A 13 -4.32 5.08 4.88
CA SER A 13 -3.08 5.86 4.90
C SER A 13 -3.31 7.31 4.45
N VAL A 14 -4.08 7.52 3.39
CA VAL A 14 -4.45 8.86 2.91
C VAL A 14 -5.25 9.62 3.98
N ALA A 15 -6.18 8.97 4.68
CA ALA A 15 -6.92 9.60 5.77
C ALA A 15 -5.98 10.09 6.89
N ALA A 16 -4.93 9.33 7.22
CA ALA A 16 -3.92 9.75 8.20
C ALA A 16 -3.08 10.94 7.72
N GLU A 17 -2.69 10.96 6.44
CA GLU A 17 -1.98 12.11 5.84
C GLU A 17 -2.85 13.37 5.85
N LEU A 18 -4.14 13.24 5.54
CA LEU A 18 -5.11 14.34 5.57
C LEU A 18 -5.32 14.88 6.99
N LEU A 19 -5.29 14.04 8.02
CA LEU A 19 -5.28 14.51 9.42
C LEU A 19 -4.04 15.35 9.71
N GLY A 20 -2.87 14.92 9.23
CA GLY A 20 -1.62 15.67 9.34
C GLY A 20 -1.70 17.04 8.66
N ILE A 21 -2.26 17.10 7.45
CA ILE A 21 -2.50 18.37 6.72
C ILE A 21 -3.48 19.26 7.49
N GLY A 22 -4.56 18.70 8.03
CA GLY A 22 -5.54 19.46 8.82
C GLY A 22 -4.88 20.12 10.05
N SER A 23 -4.00 19.39 10.74
CA SER A 23 -3.27 19.91 11.89
C SER A 23 -2.28 21.02 11.49
N SER A 24 -1.56 20.88 10.37
CA SER A 24 -0.63 21.93 9.93
C SER A 24 -1.35 23.20 9.49
N LEU A 25 -2.53 23.06 8.88
CA LEU A 25 -3.38 24.19 8.51
C LEU A 25 -3.91 24.92 9.75
N ASP A 26 -4.40 24.20 10.76
CA ASP A 26 -4.88 24.80 12.02
C ASP A 26 -3.77 25.63 12.70
N VAL A 27 -2.55 25.06 12.82
CA VAL A 27 -1.40 25.79 13.36
C VAL A 27 -1.06 27.04 12.53
N ALA A 28 -1.10 26.94 11.21
CA ALA A 28 -0.86 28.09 10.33
C ALA A 28 -1.94 29.17 10.47
N ASN A 29 -3.21 28.78 10.57
CA ASN A 29 -4.34 29.68 10.75
C ASN A 29 -4.28 30.42 12.09
N LEU A 30 -3.91 29.71 13.16
CA LEU A 30 -3.69 30.29 14.48
C LEU A 30 -2.50 31.26 14.49
N ALA A 31 -1.39 30.89 13.86
CA ALA A 31 -0.21 31.75 13.75
C ALA A 31 -0.49 33.01 12.91
N ALA A 32 -1.33 32.88 11.87
CA ALA A 32 -1.72 33.99 11.01
C ALA A 32 -2.80 34.89 11.63
N ALA A 33 -3.51 34.43 12.68
CA ALA A 33 -4.69 35.12 13.19
C ALA A 33 -4.41 36.59 13.54
N LEU A 34 -3.47 36.86 14.45
CA LEU A 34 -3.13 38.23 14.85
C LEU A 34 -2.56 39.10 13.71
N PRO A 35 -1.51 38.67 12.97
CA PRO A 35 -0.87 39.53 11.98
C PRO A 35 -1.79 39.96 10.83
N ILE A 36 -2.84 39.20 10.50
CA ILE A 36 -3.81 39.60 9.47
C ILE A 36 -4.94 40.48 10.00
N SER A 37 -5.24 40.46 11.32
CA SER A 37 -6.29 41.29 11.92
C SER A 37 -5.80 42.62 12.47
N GLU A 38 -4.51 42.73 12.80
CA GLU A 38 -3.91 43.91 13.41
C GLU A 38 -3.08 44.72 12.40
N VAL A 39 -3.61 44.89 11.18
CA VAL A 39 -2.96 45.72 10.17
C VAL A 39 -3.10 47.19 10.58
N MET A 40 -1.98 47.84 10.86
CA MET A 40 -1.96 49.27 11.19
C MET A 40 -2.11 50.13 9.93
N ALA A 41 -2.73 51.30 10.08
CA ALA A 41 -2.77 52.31 9.03
C ALA A 41 -1.34 52.78 8.71
N ALA A 42 -1.00 52.86 7.41
CA ALA A 42 0.32 53.28 6.95
C ALA A 42 0.60 54.78 7.19
N GLY A 43 -0.46 55.59 7.23
CA GLY A 43 -0.43 57.02 7.51
C GLY A 43 -1.61 57.45 8.39
N ALA A 44 -1.59 58.70 8.83
CA ALA A 44 -2.64 59.31 9.67
C ALA A 44 -3.85 59.81 8.86
N ASP A 45 -3.87 59.58 7.55
CA ASP A 45 -4.95 59.98 6.65
C ASP A 45 -6.13 59.00 6.70
N GLU A 46 -7.30 59.48 6.28
CA GLU A 46 -8.53 58.70 6.29
C GLU A 46 -8.47 57.50 5.32
N VAL A 47 -7.70 57.60 4.23
CA VAL A 47 -7.55 56.52 3.24
C VAL A 47 -6.75 55.36 3.83
N SER A 48 -5.61 55.64 4.47
CA SER A 48 -4.81 54.64 5.18
C SER A 48 -5.61 53.94 6.28
N THR A 49 -6.44 54.69 7.00
CA THR A 49 -7.32 54.15 8.05
C THR A 49 -8.41 53.24 7.43
N ALA A 50 -9.02 53.65 6.33
CA ALA A 50 -10.04 52.86 5.63
C ALA A 50 -9.45 51.56 5.04
N VAL A 51 -8.22 51.60 4.51
CA VAL A 51 -7.53 50.42 3.98
C VAL A 51 -7.21 49.43 5.11
N ALA A 52 -6.71 49.90 6.26
CA ALA A 52 -6.50 49.05 7.43
C ALA A 52 -7.80 48.38 7.89
N ALA A 53 -8.91 49.13 7.94
CA ALA A 53 -10.23 48.59 8.29
C ALA A 53 -10.74 47.54 7.28
N LEU A 54 -10.47 47.72 5.98
CA LEU A 54 -10.80 46.74 4.93
C LEU A 54 -10.08 45.40 5.18
N PHE A 55 -8.77 45.44 5.48
CA PHE A 55 -8.01 44.23 5.78
C PHE A 55 -8.49 43.52 7.04
N ALA A 56 -8.82 44.27 8.10
CA ALA A 56 -9.43 43.71 9.30
C ALA A 56 -10.78 43.02 8.99
N GLY A 57 -11.60 43.62 8.12
CA GLY A 57 -12.84 43.00 7.63
C GLY A 57 -12.59 41.70 6.84
N GLN A 58 -11.61 41.70 5.94
CA GLN A 58 -11.23 40.51 5.17
C GLN A 58 -10.71 39.38 6.07
N ALA A 59 -9.94 39.71 7.12
CA ALA A 59 -9.46 38.74 8.10
C ALA A 59 -10.62 38.05 8.84
N GLN A 60 -11.68 38.78 9.20
CA GLN A 60 -12.86 38.20 9.83
C GLN A 60 -13.61 37.24 8.89
N GLN A 61 -13.79 37.64 7.62
CA GLN A 61 -14.40 36.77 6.61
C GLN A 61 -13.58 35.51 6.34
N TYR A 62 -12.25 35.67 6.25
CA TYR A 62 -11.34 34.54 6.09
C TYR A 62 -11.49 33.54 7.26
N ARG A 63 -11.45 34.01 8.52
CA ARG A 63 -11.64 33.13 9.69
C ARG A 63 -12.99 32.42 9.67
N ALA A 64 -14.06 33.11 9.29
CA ALA A 64 -15.39 32.50 9.21
C ALA A 64 -15.45 31.35 8.18
N VAL A 65 -14.80 31.52 7.02
CA VAL A 65 -14.70 30.46 6.01
C VAL A 65 -13.78 29.34 6.45
N THR A 66 -12.65 29.67 7.08
CA THR A 66 -11.68 28.69 7.58
C THR A 66 -12.30 27.75 8.62
N LEU A 67 -13.13 28.26 9.54
CA LEU A 67 -13.86 27.42 10.50
C LEU A 67 -14.83 26.45 9.81
N GLN A 68 -15.48 26.87 8.73
CA GLN A 68 -16.35 25.99 7.94
C GLN A 68 -15.54 24.94 7.18
N ALA A 69 -14.39 25.32 6.62
CA ALA A 69 -13.48 24.43 5.93
C ALA A 69 -12.89 23.36 6.86
N GLU A 70 -12.54 23.71 8.09
CA GLU A 70 -12.07 22.77 9.12
C GLU A 70 -13.14 21.74 9.48
N ALA A 71 -14.38 22.18 9.70
CA ALA A 71 -15.50 21.28 9.97
C ALA A 71 -15.75 20.32 8.78
N PHE A 72 -15.72 20.84 7.56
CA PHE A 72 -15.82 20.03 6.35
C PHE A 72 -14.67 19.02 6.24
N HIS A 73 -13.42 19.44 6.46
CA HIS A 73 -12.25 18.58 6.41
C HIS A 73 -12.36 17.41 7.40
N GLN A 74 -12.79 17.68 8.63
CA GLN A 74 -13.01 16.64 9.63
C GLN A 74 -14.09 15.65 9.20
N GLN A 75 -15.21 16.13 8.64
CA GLN A 75 -16.27 15.27 8.12
C GLN A 75 -15.82 14.44 6.92
N PHE A 76 -15.03 15.04 6.03
CA PHE A 76 -14.46 14.37 4.87
C PHE A 76 -13.56 13.20 5.28
N VAL A 77 -12.61 13.45 6.19
CA VAL A 77 -11.72 12.40 6.70
C VAL A 77 -12.51 11.30 7.40
N ARG A 78 -13.49 11.64 8.24
CA ARG A 78 -14.35 10.63 8.91
C ARG A 78 -15.10 9.76 7.91
N SER A 79 -15.66 10.38 6.86
CA SER A 79 -16.39 9.67 5.81
C SER A 79 -15.46 8.77 4.98
N LEU A 80 -14.24 9.23 4.71
CA LEU A 80 -13.23 8.45 3.99
C LEU A 80 -12.82 7.20 4.78
N THR A 81 -12.56 7.34 6.08
CA THR A 81 -12.24 6.20 6.97
C THR A 81 -13.40 5.22 7.06
N ALA A 82 -14.62 5.71 7.29
CA ALA A 82 -15.81 4.84 7.34
C ALA A 82 -16.04 4.09 6.02
N GLY A 83 -15.79 4.74 4.89
CA GLY A 83 -15.81 4.12 3.57
C GLY A 83 -14.79 2.99 3.44
N ALA A 84 -13.54 3.23 3.82
CA ALA A 84 -12.50 2.20 3.81
C ALA A 84 -12.87 0.99 4.69
N ASP A 85 -13.37 1.24 5.90
CA ASP A 85 -13.81 0.18 6.82
C ASP A 85 -14.97 -0.63 6.25
N SER A 86 -15.91 0.00 5.54
CA SER A 86 -17.02 -0.70 4.88
C SER A 86 -16.56 -1.66 3.79
N TYR A 87 -15.54 -1.29 3.00
CA TYR A 87 -14.97 -2.18 1.98
C TYR A 87 -14.18 -3.33 2.62
N ALA A 88 -13.40 -3.04 3.66
CA ALA A 88 -12.70 -4.07 4.42
C ALA A 88 -13.68 -5.07 5.09
N ALA A 89 -14.78 -4.55 5.65
CA ALA A 89 -15.85 -5.38 6.23
C ALA A 89 -16.56 -6.21 5.16
N ALA A 90 -16.80 -5.66 3.96
CA ALA A 90 -17.38 -6.42 2.85
C ALA A 90 -16.48 -7.57 2.40
N GLU A 91 -15.16 -7.38 2.35
CA GLU A 91 -14.21 -8.46 2.07
C GLU A 91 -14.26 -9.55 3.15
N ALA A 92 -14.28 -9.16 4.43
CA ALA A 92 -14.39 -10.11 5.55
C ALA A 92 -15.72 -10.88 5.52
N LEU A 93 -16.83 -10.20 5.22
CA LEU A 93 -18.17 -10.78 5.10
C LEU A 93 -18.35 -11.59 3.82
N ASN A 94 -17.51 -11.46 2.79
CA ASN A 94 -17.60 -12.36 1.64
C ASN A 94 -16.88 -13.69 1.90
N VAL A 95 -15.93 -13.72 2.84
CA VAL A 95 -15.15 -14.92 3.21
C VAL A 95 -15.74 -15.65 4.43
N GLY A 96 -16.28 -14.91 5.41
CA GLY A 96 -16.60 -15.43 6.75
C GLY A 96 -17.97 -16.06 7.01
N PRO A 97 -19.12 -15.57 6.50
CA PRO A 97 -20.44 -15.96 7.01
C PRO A 97 -20.89 -17.34 6.58
N LEU A 98 -20.29 -17.92 5.54
CA LEU A 98 -20.55 -19.31 5.16
C LEU A 98 -19.74 -20.30 6.01
N GLN A 99 -18.66 -19.88 6.66
CA GLN A 99 -17.78 -20.79 7.41
C GLN A 99 -18.49 -21.46 8.60
N PRO A 100 -19.27 -20.76 9.45
CA PRO A 100 -20.01 -21.40 10.54
C PRO A 100 -21.05 -22.42 10.07
N VAL A 101 -21.69 -22.14 8.92
CA VAL A 101 -22.67 -23.04 8.31
C VAL A 101 -21.97 -24.27 7.74
N LEU A 102 -20.82 -24.08 7.08
CA LEU A 102 -19.99 -25.19 6.61
C LEU A 102 -19.48 -26.04 7.78
N ASP A 103 -19.05 -25.42 8.87
CA ASP A 103 -18.58 -26.14 10.06
C ASP A 103 -19.70 -26.96 10.69
N LEU A 104 -20.93 -26.43 10.76
CA LEU A 104 -22.10 -27.18 11.25
C LEU A 104 -22.47 -28.36 10.35
N ILE A 105 -22.46 -28.17 9.03
CA ILE A 105 -22.75 -29.23 8.05
C ILE A 105 -21.66 -30.30 8.07
N ASN A 106 -20.41 -29.89 8.27
CA ASN A 106 -19.25 -30.80 8.28
C ASN A 106 -19.03 -31.48 9.63
N ALA A 107 -19.56 -30.96 10.74
CA ALA A 107 -19.31 -31.49 12.08
C ALA A 107 -19.63 -33.00 12.23
N PRO A 108 -20.76 -33.54 11.73
CA PRO A 108 -21.04 -34.97 11.83
C PRO A 108 -20.02 -35.83 11.09
N THR A 109 -19.68 -35.46 9.85
CA THR A 109 -18.71 -36.23 9.05
C THR A 109 -17.29 -36.04 9.53
N GLN A 110 -16.94 -34.87 10.06
CA GLN A 110 -15.62 -34.61 10.63
C GLN A 110 -15.42 -35.48 11.89
N THR A 111 -16.47 -35.62 12.71
CA THR A 111 -16.44 -36.45 13.92
C THR A 111 -16.41 -37.94 13.60
N LEU A 112 -17.20 -38.38 12.62
CA LEU A 112 -17.35 -39.82 12.31
C LEU A 112 -16.28 -40.35 11.34
N LEU A 113 -15.84 -39.53 10.40
CA LEU A 113 -15.01 -39.93 9.26
C LEU A 113 -13.69 -39.17 9.19
N GLY A 114 -13.43 -38.24 10.12
CA GLY A 114 -12.22 -37.41 10.13
C GLY A 114 -12.12 -36.48 8.91
N ARG A 115 -13.22 -36.29 8.17
CA ARG A 115 -13.25 -35.60 6.87
C ARG A 115 -14.50 -34.71 6.73
N PRO A 116 -14.37 -33.54 6.09
CA PRO A 116 -15.52 -32.68 5.85
C PRO A 116 -16.45 -33.32 4.82
N LEU A 117 -17.74 -33.01 4.87
CA LEU A 117 -18.70 -33.43 3.86
C LEU A 117 -18.55 -32.57 2.59
N VAL A 118 -18.45 -31.25 2.76
CA VAL A 118 -18.30 -30.25 1.70
C VAL A 118 -17.24 -29.22 2.13
N GLY A 119 -16.23 -29.00 1.29
CA GLY A 119 -15.15 -28.06 1.55
C GLY A 119 -13.77 -28.66 1.34
N ASN A 120 -12.75 -27.80 1.33
CA ASN A 120 -11.38 -28.24 1.13
C ASN A 120 -10.81 -28.91 2.39
N GLY A 121 -9.82 -29.79 2.21
CA GLY A 121 -9.09 -30.42 3.31
C GLY A 121 -8.24 -29.40 4.07
N ALA A 122 -7.93 -29.69 5.33
CA ALA A 122 -7.08 -28.83 6.15
C ALA A 122 -5.67 -28.69 5.56
N ASP A 123 -5.16 -27.46 5.46
CA ASP A 123 -3.78 -27.19 5.06
C ASP A 123 -2.81 -27.75 6.11
N ALA A 124 -1.66 -28.27 5.66
CA ALA A 124 -0.66 -28.77 6.58
C ALA A 124 0.01 -27.63 7.35
N THR A 125 0.06 -27.75 8.67
CA THR A 125 0.72 -26.79 9.57
C THR A 125 2.18 -27.17 9.86
N THR A 126 2.53 -28.45 9.71
CA THR A 126 3.89 -28.96 9.93
C THR A 126 4.74 -28.80 8.67
N PRO A 127 5.93 -28.17 8.71
CA PRO A 127 6.80 -27.99 7.54
C PRO A 127 7.09 -29.30 6.80
N GLY A 128 6.81 -29.34 5.50
CA GLY A 128 6.95 -30.55 4.67
C GLY A 128 5.85 -31.61 4.85
N GLY A 129 4.82 -31.34 5.67
CA GLY A 129 3.67 -32.23 5.85
C GLY A 129 2.70 -32.20 4.65
N PRO A 130 2.05 -33.34 4.32
CA PRO A 130 1.00 -33.39 3.31
C PRO A 130 -0.27 -32.71 3.83
N GLY A 131 -0.99 -32.00 2.96
CA GLY A 131 -2.31 -31.44 3.30
C GLY A 131 -3.35 -32.54 3.49
N GLY A 132 -4.40 -32.24 4.25
CA GLY A 132 -5.49 -33.15 4.54
C GLY A 132 -6.35 -33.48 3.31
N PRO A 133 -7.07 -34.62 3.33
CA PRO A 133 -7.97 -35.00 2.25
C PRO A 133 -9.15 -34.03 2.13
N GLY A 134 -9.59 -33.76 0.91
CA GLY A 134 -10.77 -32.93 0.61
C GLY A 134 -12.09 -33.57 1.04
N GLY A 135 -13.16 -32.78 0.93
CA GLY A 135 -14.52 -33.18 1.31
C GLY A 135 -15.04 -34.41 0.56
N LEU A 136 -15.99 -35.11 1.18
CA LEU A 136 -16.55 -36.36 0.65
C LEU A 136 -17.41 -36.16 -0.61
N LEU A 137 -18.18 -35.06 -0.66
CA LEU A 137 -19.05 -34.76 -1.79
C LEU A 137 -18.43 -33.72 -2.72
N TYR A 138 -17.76 -32.71 -2.16
CA TYR A 138 -17.15 -31.64 -2.93
C TYR A 138 -16.01 -30.98 -2.15
N GLY A 139 -14.91 -30.68 -2.84
CA GLY A 139 -13.75 -29.97 -2.27
C GLY A 139 -12.41 -30.57 -2.67
N SER A 140 -11.38 -29.73 -2.72
CA SER A 140 -10.00 -30.16 -3.03
C SER A 140 -9.21 -30.53 -1.77
N GLY A 141 -8.11 -31.26 -1.94
CA GLY A 141 -7.19 -31.54 -0.84
C GLY A 141 -6.53 -30.26 -0.33
N GLY A 142 -6.20 -30.23 0.97
CA GLY A 142 -5.45 -29.14 1.58
C GLY A 142 -4.06 -28.99 0.97
N LYS A 143 -3.51 -27.77 1.02
CA LYS A 143 -2.15 -27.49 0.56
C LYS A 143 -1.14 -28.16 1.51
N GLY A 144 -0.12 -28.77 0.91
CA GLY A 144 1.05 -29.22 1.65
C GLY A 144 1.85 -28.03 2.20
N ALA A 145 2.45 -28.20 3.38
CA ALA A 145 3.23 -27.14 4.00
C ALA A 145 4.54 -26.95 3.22
N PRO A 146 5.04 -25.71 3.08
CA PRO A 146 6.36 -25.49 2.52
C PRO A 146 7.41 -26.31 3.28
N GLY A 147 8.31 -26.96 2.54
CA GLY A 147 9.39 -27.74 3.12
C GLY A 147 10.29 -26.87 3.99
N GLY A 148 10.78 -27.42 5.11
CA GLY A 148 11.63 -26.72 6.07
C GLY A 148 12.90 -26.09 5.47
N THR A 149 13.64 -25.36 6.30
CA THR A 149 14.83 -24.55 5.95
C THR A 149 15.80 -25.19 4.96
N LEU A 150 15.99 -26.52 5.01
CA LEU A 150 16.86 -27.27 4.10
C LEU A 150 16.44 -27.20 2.62
N GLN A 151 15.14 -27.11 2.33
CA GLN A 151 14.62 -27.01 0.96
C GLN A 151 14.73 -25.58 0.43
N ALA A 152 14.51 -24.59 1.29
CA ALA A 152 14.80 -23.18 1.01
C ALA A 152 16.30 -22.93 0.75
N ASP A 153 17.19 -23.61 1.49
CA ASP A 153 18.63 -23.54 1.29
C ASP A 153 19.09 -24.19 -0.01
N ARG A 154 18.49 -25.32 -0.40
CA ARG A 154 18.73 -25.92 -1.73
C ARG A 154 18.31 -24.96 -2.85
N GLN A 155 17.14 -24.33 -2.73
CA GLN A 155 16.68 -23.34 -3.70
C GLN A 155 17.56 -22.07 -3.73
N ARG A 156 18.01 -21.57 -2.57
CA ARG A 156 18.98 -20.46 -2.47
C ARG A 156 20.32 -20.82 -3.12
N ARG A 157 20.85 -22.03 -2.88
CA ARG A 157 22.08 -22.52 -3.53
C ARG A 157 21.92 -22.59 -5.05
N GLN A 158 20.79 -23.09 -5.55
CA GLN A 158 20.50 -23.13 -6.99
C GLN A 158 20.40 -21.72 -7.61
N ARG A 159 19.72 -20.79 -6.95
CA ARG A 159 19.62 -19.38 -7.41
C ARG A 159 20.98 -18.68 -7.41
N ARG A 160 21.79 -18.87 -6.35
CA ARG A 160 23.17 -18.37 -6.29
C ARG A 160 24.02 -18.93 -7.43
N GLY A 161 23.96 -20.24 -7.68
CA GLY A 161 24.68 -20.87 -8.80
C GLY A 161 24.25 -20.36 -10.18
N ARG A 162 22.98 -19.96 -10.35
CA ARG A 162 22.49 -19.34 -11.59
C ARG A 162 23.04 -17.91 -11.75
N TRP A 163 23.06 -17.13 -10.67
CA TRP A 163 23.57 -15.75 -10.68
C TRP A 163 25.07 -15.68 -10.97
N VAL A 164 25.87 -16.57 -10.37
CA VAL A 164 27.32 -16.66 -10.62
C VAL A 164 27.60 -16.95 -12.09
N ARG A 165 26.92 -17.94 -12.69
CA ARG A 165 27.07 -18.26 -14.12
C ARG A 165 26.71 -17.08 -15.04
N GLN A 166 25.68 -16.32 -14.67
CA GLN A 166 25.24 -15.18 -15.46
C GLN A 166 26.23 -14.00 -15.38
N ARG A 167 26.83 -13.78 -14.20
CA ARG A 167 27.89 -12.80 -14.00
C ARG A 167 29.16 -13.17 -14.76
N GLU A 168 29.60 -14.42 -14.67
CA GLU A 168 30.76 -14.92 -15.44
C GLU A 168 30.55 -14.79 -16.95
N SER A 169 29.33 -15.04 -17.43
CA SER A 169 28.99 -14.82 -18.84
C SER A 169 29.11 -13.35 -19.23
N ARG A 170 28.61 -12.42 -18.41
CA ARG A 170 28.73 -10.96 -18.64
C ARG A 170 30.17 -10.47 -18.58
N GLU A 171 30.97 -10.94 -17.63
CA GLU A 171 32.40 -10.62 -17.54
C GLU A 171 33.19 -11.23 -18.70
N GLY A 172 32.83 -12.42 -19.15
CA GLY A 172 33.39 -13.05 -20.35
C GLY A 172 33.07 -12.26 -21.62
N TRP A 173 31.85 -11.72 -21.74
CA TRP A 173 31.46 -10.80 -22.81
C TRP A 173 32.25 -9.50 -22.76
N SER A 174 32.37 -8.86 -21.60
CA SER A 174 33.13 -7.61 -21.46
C SER A 174 34.61 -7.78 -21.79
N ARG A 175 35.24 -8.89 -21.37
CA ARG A 175 36.62 -9.24 -21.73
C ARG A 175 36.79 -9.50 -23.24
N ARG A 176 35.81 -10.15 -23.88
CA ARG A 176 35.81 -10.33 -25.35
C ARG A 176 35.67 -9.01 -26.10
N CYS A 177 34.74 -8.15 -25.70
CA CYS A 177 34.58 -6.81 -26.27
C CYS A 177 35.85 -5.97 -26.11
N ARG A 178 36.51 -6.00 -24.94
CA ARG A 178 37.76 -5.27 -24.70
C ARG A 178 38.91 -5.78 -25.58
N ARG A 179 39.04 -7.10 -25.75
CA ARG A 179 40.03 -7.68 -26.68
C ARG A 179 39.75 -7.32 -28.14
N LEU A 180 38.48 -7.31 -28.55
CA LEU A 180 38.08 -6.90 -29.90
C LEU A 180 38.36 -5.41 -30.14
N ALA A 181 38.07 -4.54 -29.17
CA ALA A 181 38.37 -3.12 -29.25
C ALA A 181 39.89 -2.85 -29.36
N LEU A 182 40.71 -3.53 -28.55
CA LEU A 182 42.17 -3.42 -28.63
C LEU A 182 42.71 -3.95 -29.97
N ARG A 183 42.17 -5.04 -30.51
CA ARG A 183 42.52 -5.55 -31.85
C ARG A 183 42.12 -4.58 -32.97
N ARG A 184 41.00 -3.88 -32.83
CA ARG A 184 40.53 -2.89 -33.82
C ARG A 184 41.37 -1.61 -33.76
N ALA A 185 41.71 -1.13 -32.56
CA ALA A 185 42.60 0.02 -32.37
C ALA A 185 44.03 -0.26 -32.89
N GLY A 186 44.54 -1.48 -32.73
CA GLY A 186 45.81 -1.91 -33.32
C GLY A 186 45.80 -1.96 -34.85
N ARG A 187 44.65 -2.29 -35.47
CA ARG A 187 44.50 -2.28 -36.93
C ARG A 187 44.35 -0.88 -37.53
N CYS A 188 43.77 0.08 -36.80
CA CYS A 188 43.64 1.46 -37.29
C CYS A 188 44.97 2.24 -37.32
N ARG A 189 46.00 1.84 -36.54
CA ARG A 189 47.33 2.47 -36.58
C ARG A 189 48.21 2.09 -37.77
N LEU A 190 47.76 1.17 -38.62
CA LEU A 190 48.52 0.68 -39.78
C LEU A 190 47.89 1.10 -41.13
N ALA A 191 46.87 1.96 -41.11
CA ALA A 191 46.12 2.38 -42.29
C ALA A 191 46.05 3.90 -42.40
N THR A 192 47.21 4.52 -42.65
CA THR A 192 47.32 5.91 -43.16
C THR A 192 48.55 5.98 -44.08
N PRO A 193 48.39 5.94 -45.41
CA PRO A 193 49.32 6.58 -46.33
C PRO A 193 49.11 8.10 -46.36
#